data_AF-A0A418Q923-F1
#
_entry.id   AF-A0A418Q923-F1
#
_cell.length_a   1.000
_cell.length_b   1.000
_cell.length_c   1.000
_cell.angle_alpha   90.00
_cell.angle_beta   90.00
_cell.angle_gamma   90.00
#
_symmetry.space_group_name_H-M   'P 1'
#
loop_
_entity.id
_entity.type
_entity.pdbx_description
1 polymer ?
#
loop_
_entity_poly.entity_id
_entity_poly.type
_entity_poly.pdbx_seq_one_letter_code
_entity_poly.pdbx_strand_id
1 'polypeptide(L)'
;MANPFSKGWKYLMQSLDTKIEENADPMVQIQQATEAARKQHREITEQAAAVIGNRNQLEMKLSRLQEDAQRLANNARTAITQADAAAASGDEAKAKEMNQTAEVFASQLVTVEQELEDTKQLHAGAVQAAQQAEQQQKQSAARLEEQMAQIDQLRTQAQQAKMQEATAESVQRMNGIAADDSVPTLDGVREKIERRYAQALGSQELIEGSVQGRMQEIEEAGRDMRASSRLEEIRAELDAAKKNPELEKGE
;
A
#
# COMPACT_ATOMS: atom_id res chain seq x y z
N MET A 1 13.03 32.27 29.29
CA MET A 1 14.08 31.31 29.69
C MET A 1 13.54 29.91 29.43
N ALA A 2 14.25 29.10 28.65
CA ALA A 2 13.79 27.77 28.26
C ALA A 2 13.92 26.80 29.44
N ASN A 3 12.81 26.21 29.87
CA ASN A 3 12.77 25.26 30.99
C ASN A 3 13.52 23.96 30.61
N PRO A 4 14.62 23.60 31.31
CA PRO A 4 15.38 22.38 31.02
C PRO A 4 14.64 21.09 31.41
N PHE A 5 13.57 21.18 32.22
CA PHE A 5 12.79 20.02 32.66
C PHE A 5 11.80 19.47 31.61
N SER A 6 11.31 20.28 30.67
CA SER A 6 10.35 19.81 29.66
C SER A 6 11.00 19.05 28.50
N LYS A 7 12.32 19.21 28.32
CA LYS A 7 13.08 18.48 27.30
C LYS A 7 13.41 17.06 27.76
N GLY A 8 13.75 16.86 29.03
CA GLY A 8 13.99 15.52 29.60
C GLY A 8 12.76 14.62 29.56
N TRP A 9 11.56 15.16 29.81
CA TRP A 9 10.31 14.40 29.73
C TRP A 9 9.93 14.00 28.30
N LYS A 10 10.26 14.86 27.33
CA LYS A 10 10.01 14.60 25.90
C LYS A 10 10.91 13.50 25.37
N TYR A 11 12.19 13.48 25.78
CA TYR A 11 13.10 12.37 25.46
C TYR A 11 12.76 11.09 26.22
N LEU A 12 12.28 11.16 27.46
CA LEU A 12 11.83 9.99 28.20
C LEU A 12 10.59 9.35 27.55
N MET A 13 9.59 10.14 27.17
CA MET A 13 8.43 9.66 26.40
C MET A 13 8.86 9.14 25.03
N GLN A 14 9.73 9.84 24.31
CA GLN A 14 10.17 9.42 22.99
C GLN A 14 11.01 8.12 23.05
N SER A 15 11.80 7.91 24.11
CA SER A 15 12.56 6.67 24.35
C SER A 15 11.72 5.50 24.84
N LEU A 16 10.53 5.78 25.41
CA LEU A 16 9.53 4.78 25.75
C LEU A 16 8.67 4.45 24.52
N ASP A 17 8.25 5.43 23.72
CA ASP A 17 7.53 5.22 22.45
C ASP A 17 8.39 4.43 21.46
N THR A 18 9.66 4.79 21.25
CA THR A 18 10.53 4.06 20.31
C THR A 18 10.84 2.62 20.74
N LYS A 19 10.92 2.34 22.05
CA LYS A 19 11.12 0.96 22.55
C LYS A 19 9.83 0.15 22.67
N ILE A 20 8.66 0.79 22.70
CA ILE A 20 7.37 0.10 22.66
C ILE A 20 6.97 -0.18 21.20
N GLU A 21 7.35 0.68 20.25
CA GLU A 21 7.08 0.47 18.82
C GLU A 21 8.02 -0.57 18.16
N GLU A 22 9.30 -0.66 18.56
CA GLU A 22 10.23 -1.68 18.01
C GLU A 22 9.96 -3.11 18.53
N ASN A 23 9.16 -3.27 19.57
CA ASN A 23 8.80 -4.58 20.14
C ASN A 23 7.29 -4.70 20.38
N ALA A 24 6.49 -4.21 19.43
CA ALA A 24 5.04 -4.32 19.51
C ALA A 24 4.65 -5.79 19.69
N ASP A 25 3.87 -6.10 20.75
CA ASP A 25 3.33 -7.44 21.04
C ASP A 25 2.83 -8.03 19.70
N PRO A 26 3.26 -9.25 19.30
CA PRO A 26 2.85 -9.88 18.05
C PRO A 26 1.34 -9.80 17.80
N MET A 27 0.54 -9.80 18.87
CA MET A 27 -0.92 -9.62 18.79
C MET A 27 -1.35 -8.26 18.23
N VAL A 28 -0.66 -7.18 18.57
CA VAL A 28 -0.92 -5.83 18.06
C VAL A 28 -0.59 -5.74 16.58
N GLN A 29 0.54 -6.31 16.16
CA GLN A 29 0.94 -6.34 14.75
C GLN A 29 -0.06 -7.15 13.90
N ILE A 30 -0.51 -8.30 14.40
CA ILE A 30 -1.54 -9.13 13.75
C ILE A 30 -2.86 -8.35 13.62
N GLN A 31 -3.24 -7.58 14.64
CA GLN A 31 -4.44 -6.73 14.57
C GLN A 31 -4.30 -5.62 13.52
N GLN A 32 -3.16 -4.92 13.50
CA GLN A 32 -2.88 -3.89 12.50
C GLN A 32 -2.90 -4.47 11.08
N ALA A 33 -2.29 -5.64 10.87
CA ALA A 33 -2.33 -6.35 9.58
C ALA A 33 -3.76 -6.72 9.17
N THR A 34 -4.58 -7.18 10.13
CA THR A 34 -6.01 -7.48 9.90
C THR A 34 -6.77 -6.25 9.43
N GLU A 35 -6.59 -5.12 10.12
CA GLU A 35 -7.25 -3.86 9.80
C GLU A 35 -6.81 -3.30 8.45
N ALA A 36 -5.50 -3.37 8.15
CA ALA A 36 -4.94 -2.96 6.87
C ALA A 36 -5.48 -3.79 5.70
N ALA A 37 -5.50 -5.12 5.81
CA ALA A 37 -6.04 -6.03 4.81
C ALA A 37 -7.52 -5.74 4.54
N ARG A 38 -8.33 -5.60 5.60
CA ARG A 38 -9.74 -5.24 5.48
C ARG A 38 -9.95 -3.87 4.85
N LYS A 39 -9.12 -2.89 5.21
CA LYS A 39 -9.18 -1.53 4.63
C LYS A 39 -8.91 -1.56 3.13
N GLN A 40 -7.85 -2.25 2.70
CA GLN A 40 -7.52 -2.41 1.28
C GLN A 40 -8.66 -3.07 0.50
N HIS A 41 -9.27 -4.12 1.05
CA HIS A 41 -10.41 -4.76 0.41
C HIS A 41 -11.63 -3.82 0.27
N ARG A 42 -11.92 -3.04 1.31
CA ARG A 42 -13.00 -2.03 1.27
C ARG A 42 -12.75 -0.99 0.18
N GLU A 43 -11.53 -0.44 0.10
CA GLU A 43 -11.17 0.55 -0.91
C GLU A 43 -11.36 0.02 -2.34
N ILE A 44 -10.92 -1.22 -2.61
CA ILE A 44 -11.12 -1.87 -3.92
C ILE A 44 -12.61 -2.07 -4.20
N THR A 45 -13.39 -2.46 -3.18
CA THR A 45 -14.83 -2.69 -3.32
C THR A 45 -15.59 -1.38 -3.58
N GLU A 46 -15.23 -0.30 -2.90
CA GLU A 46 -15.80 1.04 -3.11
C GLU A 46 -15.49 1.57 -4.52
N GLN A 47 -14.25 1.40 -4.99
CA GLN A 47 -13.88 1.74 -6.36
C GLN A 47 -14.68 0.93 -7.39
N ALA A 48 -14.82 -0.38 -7.17
CA ALA A 48 -15.61 -1.22 -8.05
C ALA A 48 -17.09 -0.79 -8.06
N ALA A 49 -17.66 -0.47 -6.91
CA ALA A 49 -19.03 0.03 -6.81
C ALA A 49 -19.24 1.33 -7.58
N ALA A 50 -18.28 2.26 -7.52
CA ALA A 50 -18.34 3.51 -8.27
C ALA A 50 -18.33 3.27 -9.80
N VAL A 51 -17.44 2.39 -10.28
CA VAL A 51 -17.32 2.06 -11.71
C VAL A 51 -18.57 1.34 -12.22
N ILE A 52 -19.06 0.35 -11.47
CA ILE A 52 -20.30 -0.38 -11.79
C ILE A 52 -21.50 0.57 -11.75
N GLY A 53 -21.54 1.49 -10.78
CA GLY A 53 -22.57 2.52 -10.68
C GLY A 53 -22.64 3.41 -11.92
N ASN A 54 -21.49 3.87 -12.42
CA ASN A 54 -21.42 4.65 -13.66
C ASN A 54 -21.97 3.86 -14.87
N ARG A 55 -21.58 2.58 -15.03
CA ARG A 55 -22.14 1.71 -16.07
C ARG A 55 -23.67 1.65 -16.00
N ASN A 56 -24.23 1.42 -14.80
CA ASN A 56 -25.68 1.32 -14.60
C ASN A 56 -26.40 2.65 -14.90
N GLN A 57 -25.78 3.78 -14.56
CA GLN A 57 -26.32 5.10 -14.90
C GLN A 57 -26.40 5.32 -16.41
N LEU A 58 -25.37 4.91 -17.16
CA LEU A 58 -25.35 4.96 -18.62
C LEU A 58 -26.40 4.02 -19.21
N GLU A 59 -26.56 2.81 -18.67
CA GLU A 59 -27.60 1.86 -19.08
C GLU A 59 -29.01 2.45 -18.91
N MET A 60 -29.31 3.07 -17.75
CA MET A 60 -30.58 3.76 -17.53
C MET A 60 -30.79 4.96 -18.47
N LYS A 61 -29.71 5.68 -18.82
CA LYS A 61 -29.78 6.77 -19.80
C LYS A 61 -30.10 6.22 -21.20
N LEU A 62 -29.47 5.13 -21.61
CA LEU A 62 -29.74 4.46 -22.89
C LEU A 62 -31.21 4.06 -23.02
N SER A 63 -31.76 3.39 -22.00
CA SER A 63 -33.17 2.97 -22.01
C SER A 63 -34.12 4.15 -22.19
N ARG A 64 -33.87 5.27 -21.50
CA ARG A 64 -34.68 6.50 -21.65
C ARG A 64 -34.57 7.11 -23.04
N LEU A 65 -33.35 7.25 -23.57
CA LEU A 65 -33.14 7.79 -24.92
C LEU A 65 -33.80 6.91 -25.99
N GLN A 66 -33.77 5.58 -25.82
CA GLN A 66 -34.42 4.66 -26.74
C GLN A 66 -35.94 4.81 -26.71
N GLU A 67 -36.54 4.99 -25.53
CA GLU A 67 -37.98 5.26 -25.38
C GLU A 67 -38.36 6.61 -26.02
N ASP A 68 -37.56 7.66 -25.78
CA ASP A 68 -37.79 8.99 -26.36
C ASP A 68 -37.68 8.96 -27.89
N ALA A 69 -36.68 8.28 -28.45
CA ALA A 69 -36.54 8.09 -29.88
C ALA A 69 -37.76 7.36 -30.47
N GLN A 70 -38.21 6.28 -29.84
CA GLN A 70 -39.38 5.53 -30.29
C GLN A 70 -40.65 6.40 -30.26
N ARG A 71 -40.83 7.20 -29.21
CA ARG A 71 -41.96 8.13 -29.09
C ARG A 71 -41.94 9.19 -30.20
N LEU A 72 -40.80 9.82 -30.44
CA LEU A 72 -40.63 10.84 -31.49
C LEU A 72 -40.87 10.25 -32.88
N ALA A 73 -40.34 9.05 -33.15
CA ALA A 73 -40.60 8.34 -34.41
C ALA A 73 -42.08 8.02 -34.62
N ASN A 74 -42.78 7.57 -33.57
CA ASN A 74 -44.23 7.31 -33.63
C ASN A 74 -45.04 8.59 -33.86
N ASN A 75 -44.66 9.69 -33.20
CA ASN A 75 -45.31 10.99 -33.38
C ASN A 75 -45.09 11.55 -34.80
N ALA A 76 -43.87 11.47 -35.32
CA ALA A 76 -43.55 11.86 -36.69
C ALA A 76 -44.36 11.07 -37.72
N ARG A 77 -44.43 9.73 -37.57
CA ARG A 77 -45.27 8.87 -38.42
C ARG A 77 -46.74 9.28 -38.35
N THR A 78 -47.26 9.54 -37.15
CA THR A 78 -48.65 9.96 -36.97
C THR A 78 -48.92 11.29 -37.68
N ALA A 79 -48.04 12.28 -37.54
CA ALA A 79 -48.15 13.56 -38.22
C ALA A 79 -48.14 13.41 -39.75
N ILE A 80 -47.26 12.56 -40.30
CA ILE A 80 -47.22 12.25 -41.73
C ILE A 80 -48.55 11.62 -42.19
N THR A 81 -49.05 10.61 -41.47
CA THR A 81 -50.34 9.97 -41.84
C THR A 81 -51.51 10.96 -41.81
N GLN A 82 -51.49 11.93 -40.90
CA GLN A 82 -52.51 12.99 -40.83
C GLN A 82 -52.34 14.00 -41.97
N ALA A 83 -51.11 14.33 -42.35
CA ALA A 83 -50.82 15.18 -43.50
C ALA A 83 -51.31 14.56 -44.81
N ASP A 84 -51.04 13.27 -45.01
CA ASP A 84 -51.49 12.51 -46.18
C ASP A 84 -53.02 12.44 -46.27
N ALA A 85 -53.69 12.19 -45.13
CA ALA A 85 -55.14 12.18 -45.06
C ALA A 85 -55.75 13.56 -45.36
N ALA A 86 -55.15 14.64 -44.84
CA ALA A 86 -55.59 16.01 -45.12
C ALA A 86 -55.42 16.36 -46.60
N ALA A 87 -54.28 16.01 -47.20
CA ALA A 87 -54.01 16.21 -48.62
C ALA A 87 -55.00 15.44 -49.50
N ALA A 88 -55.29 14.18 -49.16
CA ALA A 88 -56.28 13.36 -49.88
C ALA A 88 -57.71 13.92 -49.78
N SER A 89 -58.02 14.63 -48.69
CA SER A 89 -59.31 15.32 -48.51
C SER A 89 -59.39 16.73 -49.15
N GLY A 90 -58.29 17.21 -49.75
CA GLY A 90 -58.21 18.53 -50.37
C GLY A 90 -57.91 19.69 -49.42
N ASP A 91 -57.60 19.40 -48.14
CA ASP A 91 -57.24 20.41 -47.13
C ASP A 91 -55.72 20.65 -47.12
N GLU A 92 -55.24 21.41 -48.11
CA GLU A 92 -53.81 21.69 -48.30
C GLU A 92 -53.18 22.45 -47.13
N ALA A 93 -53.93 23.33 -46.48
CA ALA A 93 -53.44 24.12 -45.36
C ALA A 93 -53.09 23.22 -44.17
N LYS A 94 -54.01 22.30 -43.82
CA LYS A 94 -53.78 21.32 -42.75
C LYS A 94 -52.69 20.32 -43.10
N ALA A 95 -52.63 19.88 -44.35
CA ALA A 95 -51.56 18.98 -44.81
C ALA A 95 -50.17 19.62 -44.60
N LYS A 96 -50.03 20.92 -44.94
CA LYS A 96 -48.77 21.65 -44.74
C LYS A 96 -48.40 21.79 -43.26
N GLU A 97 -49.36 22.09 -42.39
CA GLU A 97 -49.14 22.20 -40.94
C GLU A 97 -48.67 20.86 -40.32
N MET A 98 -49.31 19.76 -40.69
CA MET A 98 -48.94 18.43 -40.20
C MET A 98 -47.57 17.97 -40.73
N ASN A 99 -47.22 18.32 -41.96
CA ASN A 99 -45.87 18.08 -42.50
C ASN A 99 -44.81 18.86 -41.71
N GLN A 100 -45.04 20.14 -41.41
CA GLN A 100 -44.13 20.92 -40.57
C GLN A 100 -44.00 20.32 -39.17
N THR A 101 -45.10 19.81 -38.60
CA THR A 101 -45.07 19.10 -37.31
C THR A 101 -44.23 17.83 -37.38
N ALA A 102 -44.35 17.06 -38.46
CA ALA A 102 -43.52 15.88 -38.69
C ALA A 102 -42.03 16.22 -38.81
N GLU A 103 -41.69 17.30 -39.52
CA GLU A 103 -40.31 17.81 -39.65
C GLU A 103 -39.71 18.19 -38.30
N VAL A 104 -40.50 18.80 -37.41
CA VAL A 104 -40.06 19.12 -36.04
C VAL A 104 -39.77 17.85 -35.24
N PHE A 105 -40.66 16.87 -35.25
CA PHE A 105 -40.42 15.60 -34.56
C PHE A 105 -39.23 14.83 -35.14
N ALA A 106 -39.05 14.84 -36.45
CA ALA A 106 -37.90 14.23 -37.11
C ALA A 106 -36.57 14.92 -36.70
N SER A 107 -36.56 16.25 -36.63
CA SER A 107 -35.38 17.00 -36.19
C SER A 107 -34.99 16.68 -34.74
N GLN A 108 -35.99 16.58 -33.86
CA GLN A 108 -35.78 16.15 -32.47
C GLN A 108 -35.31 14.70 -32.39
N LEU A 109 -35.88 13.81 -33.21
CA LEU A 109 -35.49 12.39 -33.27
C LEU A 109 -34.01 12.26 -33.61
N VAL A 110 -33.53 12.95 -34.65
CA VAL A 110 -32.10 12.91 -35.04
C VAL A 110 -31.19 13.34 -33.89
N THR A 111 -31.63 14.32 -33.09
CA THR A 111 -30.85 14.79 -31.93
C THR A 111 -30.75 13.71 -30.87
N VAL A 112 -31.87 13.06 -30.53
CA VAL A 112 -31.91 11.95 -29.56
C VAL A 112 -31.14 10.73 -30.05
N GLU A 113 -31.22 10.41 -31.35
CA GLU A 113 -30.48 9.29 -31.95
C GLU A 113 -28.96 9.51 -31.89
N GLN A 114 -28.50 10.74 -32.10
CA GLN A 114 -27.08 11.08 -31.94
C GLN A 114 -26.64 10.91 -30.47
N GLU A 115 -27.41 11.44 -29.52
CA GLU A 115 -27.10 11.27 -28.09
C GLU A 115 -27.12 9.80 -27.66
N LEU A 116 -28.02 9.01 -28.24
CA LEU A 116 -28.14 7.58 -27.99
C LEU A 116 -26.89 6.84 -28.47
N GLU A 117 -26.37 7.16 -29.66
CA GLU A 117 -25.15 6.57 -30.19
C GLU A 117 -23.92 6.96 -29.36
N ASP A 118 -23.78 8.23 -29.00
CA ASP A 118 -22.69 8.70 -28.13
C ASP A 118 -22.74 8.00 -26.76
N THR A 119 -23.95 7.85 -26.19
CA THR A 119 -24.14 7.16 -24.90
C THR A 119 -23.83 5.66 -25.01
N LYS A 120 -24.10 5.01 -26.15
CA LYS A 120 -23.75 3.60 -26.37
C LYS A 120 -22.24 3.39 -26.34
N GLN A 121 -21.47 4.29 -26.96
CA GLN A 121 -20.01 4.22 -26.96
C GLN A 121 -19.45 4.36 -25.54
N LEU A 122 -19.95 5.34 -24.78
CA LEU A 122 -19.59 5.52 -23.36
C LEU A 122 -19.96 4.29 -22.53
N HIS A 123 -21.16 3.73 -22.73
CA HIS A 123 -21.62 2.54 -22.03
C HIS A 123 -20.74 1.32 -22.35
N ALA A 124 -20.36 1.11 -23.60
CA ALA A 124 -19.48 0.01 -23.99
C ALA A 124 -18.12 0.08 -23.26
N GLY A 125 -17.53 1.27 -23.16
CA GLY A 125 -16.32 1.50 -22.36
C GLY A 125 -16.56 1.24 -20.87
N ALA A 126 -17.68 1.70 -20.32
CA ALA A 126 -18.04 1.49 -18.92
C ALA A 126 -18.30 0.00 -18.58
N VAL A 127 -18.82 -0.79 -19.52
CA VAL A 127 -18.99 -2.25 -19.36
C VAL A 127 -17.64 -2.92 -19.18
N GLN A 128 -16.66 -2.59 -20.01
CA GLN A 128 -15.31 -3.16 -19.90
C GLN A 128 -14.65 -2.76 -18.57
N ALA A 129 -14.76 -1.48 -18.18
CA ALA A 129 -14.24 -1.00 -16.90
C ALA A 129 -14.91 -1.71 -15.70
N ALA A 130 -16.23 -1.89 -15.74
CA ALA A 130 -16.97 -2.60 -14.70
C ALA A 130 -16.56 -4.07 -14.60
N GLN A 131 -16.37 -4.77 -15.73
CA GLN A 131 -15.89 -6.16 -15.75
C GLN A 131 -14.50 -6.27 -15.10
N GLN A 132 -13.59 -5.36 -15.43
CA GLN A 132 -12.25 -5.33 -14.83
C GLN A 132 -12.33 -5.06 -13.32
N ALA A 133 -13.16 -4.11 -12.91
CA ALA A 133 -13.34 -3.76 -11.50
C ALA A 133 -13.96 -4.92 -10.68
N GLU A 134 -14.94 -5.64 -11.24
CA GLU A 134 -15.49 -6.86 -10.65
C GLU A 134 -14.42 -7.94 -10.49
N GLN A 135 -13.56 -8.13 -11.49
CA GLN A 135 -12.48 -9.11 -11.41
C GLN A 135 -11.47 -8.73 -10.32
N GLN A 136 -11.09 -7.46 -10.22
CA GLN A 136 -10.21 -6.96 -9.16
C GLN A 136 -10.83 -7.13 -7.77
N GLN A 137 -12.13 -6.87 -7.64
CA GLN A 137 -12.87 -7.07 -6.40
C GLN A 137 -12.88 -8.55 -5.99
N LYS A 138 -13.12 -9.48 -6.93
CA LYS A 138 -13.07 -10.92 -6.68
C LYS A 138 -11.67 -11.38 -6.25
N GLN A 139 -10.63 -10.91 -6.94
CA GLN A 139 -9.25 -11.20 -6.57
C GLN A 139 -8.87 -10.62 -5.21
N SER A 140 -9.41 -9.44 -4.87
CA SER A 140 -9.22 -8.81 -3.57
C SER A 140 -9.91 -9.62 -2.46
N ALA A 141 -11.13 -10.10 -2.70
CA ALA A 141 -11.85 -10.97 -1.77
C ALA A 141 -11.08 -12.27 -1.50
N ALA A 142 -10.59 -12.94 -2.54
CA ALA A 142 -9.80 -14.16 -2.41
C ALA A 142 -8.49 -13.93 -1.64
N ARG A 143 -7.78 -12.83 -1.95
CA ARG A 143 -6.56 -12.45 -1.21
C ARG A 143 -6.85 -12.11 0.25
N LEU A 144 -7.95 -11.43 0.54
CA LEU A 144 -8.36 -11.12 1.91
C LEU A 144 -8.61 -12.41 2.69
N GLU A 145 -9.33 -13.37 2.10
CA GLU A 145 -9.61 -14.66 2.72
C GLU A 145 -8.32 -15.42 3.05
N GLU A 146 -7.38 -15.50 2.10
CA GLU A 146 -6.07 -16.12 2.31
C GLU A 146 -5.28 -15.43 3.42
N GLN A 147 -5.23 -14.10 3.42
CA GLN A 147 -4.55 -13.32 4.46
C GLN A 147 -5.19 -13.53 5.83
N MET A 148 -6.51 -13.59 5.93
CA MET A 148 -7.21 -13.83 7.19
C MET A 148 -6.88 -15.22 7.74
N ALA A 149 -6.82 -16.24 6.89
CA ALA A 149 -6.42 -17.58 7.31
C ALA A 149 -4.98 -17.63 7.86
N GLN A 150 -4.03 -16.94 7.22
CA GLN A 150 -2.65 -16.82 7.70
C GLN A 150 -2.56 -16.04 9.01
N ILE A 151 -3.32 -14.94 9.14
CA ILE A 151 -3.42 -14.12 10.35
C ILE A 151 -3.94 -14.95 11.53
N ASP A 152 -4.97 -15.79 11.31
CA ASP A 152 -5.52 -16.66 12.36
C ASP A 152 -4.52 -17.73 12.83
N GLN A 153 -3.72 -18.28 11.89
CA GLN A 153 -2.61 -19.19 12.23
C GLN A 153 -1.55 -18.48 13.08
N LEU A 154 -1.12 -17.28 12.67
CA LEU A 154 -0.14 -16.48 13.41
C LEU A 154 -0.68 -16.08 14.79
N ARG A 155 -1.97 -15.77 14.90
CA ARG A 155 -2.64 -15.45 16.16
C ARG A 155 -2.60 -16.62 17.14
N THR A 156 -2.87 -17.82 16.64
CA THR A 156 -2.81 -19.05 17.43
C THR A 156 -1.39 -19.33 17.92
N GLN A 157 -0.39 -19.17 17.05
CA GLN A 157 1.02 -19.33 17.40
C GLN A 157 1.49 -18.30 18.43
N ALA A 158 1.14 -17.02 18.24
CA ALA A 158 1.46 -15.95 19.17
C ALA A 158 0.85 -16.21 20.56
N GLN A 159 -0.41 -16.69 20.60
CA GLN A 159 -1.07 -17.04 21.86
C GLN A 159 -0.41 -18.24 22.55
N GLN A 160 0.02 -19.25 21.79
CA GLN A 160 0.78 -20.39 22.33
C GLN A 160 2.14 -19.96 22.89
N ALA A 161 2.88 -19.12 22.17
CA ALA A 161 4.17 -18.59 22.61
C ALA A 161 4.01 -17.79 23.92
N LYS A 162 3.00 -16.91 23.97
CA LYS A 162 2.69 -16.12 25.18
C LYS A 162 2.35 -16.98 26.40
N MET A 163 1.64 -18.09 26.21
CA MET A 163 1.37 -19.07 27.28
C MET A 163 2.65 -19.75 27.77
N GLN A 164 3.56 -20.09 26.86
CA GLN A 164 4.86 -20.68 27.21
C GLN A 164 5.74 -19.67 27.95
N GLU A 165 5.80 -18.42 27.50
CA GLU A 165 6.48 -17.32 28.19
C GLU A 165 5.92 -17.11 29.59
N ALA A 166 4.60 -17.02 29.75
CA ALA A 166 3.96 -16.88 31.06
C ALA A 166 4.26 -18.06 32.00
N THR A 167 4.32 -19.29 31.45
CA THR A 167 4.69 -20.49 32.22
C THR A 167 6.15 -20.45 32.64
N ALA A 168 7.06 -20.13 31.72
CA ALA A 168 8.49 -20.00 31.99
C ALA A 168 8.79 -18.91 33.01
N GLU A 169 8.14 -17.75 32.90
CA GLU A 169 8.23 -16.66 33.86
C GLU A 169 7.71 -17.10 35.24
N SER A 170 6.61 -17.85 35.29
CA SER A 170 6.07 -18.40 36.54
C SER A 170 7.04 -19.40 37.19
N VAL A 171 7.67 -20.27 36.40
CA VAL A 171 8.71 -21.20 36.89
C VAL A 171 9.96 -20.44 37.35
N GLN A 172 10.40 -19.40 36.65
CA GLN A 172 11.52 -18.55 37.08
C GLN A 172 11.20 -17.83 38.38
N ARG A 173 9.99 -17.28 38.55
CA ARG A 173 9.55 -16.71 39.82
C ARG A 173 9.51 -17.76 40.93
N MET A 174 9.02 -18.98 40.65
CA MET A 174 9.03 -20.09 41.61
C MET A 174 10.44 -20.54 41.98
N ASN A 175 11.38 -20.64 41.03
CA ASN A 175 12.79 -20.98 41.30
C ASN A 175 13.54 -19.85 42.00
N GLY A 176 13.17 -18.59 41.73
CA GLY A 176 13.66 -17.43 42.48
C GLY A 176 13.13 -17.38 43.92
N ILE A 177 11.97 -17.98 44.18
CA ILE A 177 11.39 -18.16 45.53
C ILE A 177 11.91 -19.45 46.19
N ALA A 178 12.21 -20.52 45.44
CA ALA A 178 12.82 -21.75 45.95
C ALA A 178 14.33 -21.61 46.23
N ALA A 179 14.93 -20.49 45.82
CA ALA A 179 16.24 -20.04 46.28
C ALA A 179 16.14 -19.10 47.50
N ASP A 180 15.01 -19.07 48.20
CA ASP A 180 14.88 -18.50 49.55
C ASP A 180 15.06 -19.61 50.59
N ASP A 181 16.23 -20.24 50.59
CA ASP A 181 16.74 -20.95 51.76
C ASP A 181 18.24 -20.72 51.86
N SER A 182 18.63 -19.53 52.34
CA SER A 182 19.73 -19.35 53.29
C SER A 182 20.15 -17.87 53.40
N VAL A 183 20.10 -17.40 54.65
CA VAL A 183 21.05 -16.47 55.26
C VAL A 183 22.34 -16.31 54.42
N PRO A 184 22.81 -15.08 54.11
CA PRO A 184 24.04 -14.89 53.35
C PRO A 184 25.18 -15.72 53.93
N THR A 185 25.60 -16.77 53.23
CA THR A 185 26.79 -17.51 53.63
C THR A 185 28.01 -16.62 53.38
N LEU A 186 29.00 -16.71 54.25
CA LEU A 186 30.23 -15.92 54.15
C LEU A 186 30.93 -16.13 52.80
N ASP A 187 30.72 -17.27 52.14
CA ASP A 187 31.27 -17.56 50.81
C ASP A 187 30.55 -16.78 49.69
N GLY A 188 29.23 -16.57 49.75
CA GLY A 188 28.52 -15.72 48.77
C GLY A 188 28.87 -14.24 48.89
N VAL A 189 29.20 -13.78 50.11
CA VAL A 189 29.74 -12.43 50.35
C VAL A 189 31.18 -12.34 49.83
N ARG A 190 32.01 -13.37 50.08
CA ARG A 190 33.37 -13.47 49.54
C ARG A 190 33.37 -13.41 48.01
N GLU A 191 32.50 -14.16 47.35
CA GLU A 191 32.41 -14.17 45.89
C GLU A 191 31.96 -12.82 45.32
N LYS A 192 31.05 -12.09 46.00
CA LYS A 192 30.68 -10.72 45.62
C LYS A 192 31.83 -9.72 45.80
N ILE A 193 32.63 -9.87 46.86
CA ILE A 193 33.81 -9.04 47.10
C ILE A 193 34.87 -9.35 46.04
N GLU A 194 35.14 -10.62 45.76
CA GLU A 194 36.08 -11.06 44.71
C GLU A 194 35.64 -10.59 43.33
N ARG A 195 34.33 -10.64 43.01
CA ARG A 195 33.79 -10.13 41.75
C ARG A 195 33.94 -8.61 41.64
N ARG A 196 33.71 -7.86 42.72
CA ARG A 196 33.95 -6.40 42.76
C ARG A 196 35.44 -6.07 42.70
N TYR A 197 36.30 -6.88 43.31
CA TYR A 197 37.75 -6.72 43.29
C TYR A 197 38.32 -7.02 41.90
N ALA A 198 37.87 -8.10 41.26
CA ALA A 198 38.21 -8.45 39.88
C ALA A 198 37.69 -7.42 38.87
N GLN A 199 36.49 -6.86 39.09
CA GLN A 199 35.96 -5.77 38.26
C GLN A 199 36.74 -4.46 38.46
N ALA A 200 37.25 -4.20 39.67
CA ALA A 200 38.12 -3.06 39.95
C ALA A 200 39.54 -3.25 39.35
N LEU A 201 40.14 -4.44 39.45
CA LEU A 201 41.42 -4.76 38.81
C LEU A 201 41.30 -4.76 37.28
N GLY A 202 40.24 -5.36 36.72
CA GLY A 202 39.97 -5.31 35.28
C GLY A 202 39.72 -3.89 34.77
N SER A 203 39.15 -3.00 35.60
CA SER A 203 39.05 -1.59 35.27
C SER A 203 40.38 -0.82 35.36
N GLN A 204 41.38 -1.33 36.08
CA GLN A 204 42.74 -0.77 36.09
C GLN A 204 43.60 -1.31 34.93
N GLU A 205 43.45 -2.57 34.53
CA GLU A 205 44.08 -3.11 33.30
C GLU A 205 43.55 -2.43 32.02
N LEU A 206 42.29 -2.00 32.03
CA LEU A 206 41.70 -1.24 30.91
C LEU A 206 42.11 0.25 30.87
N ILE A 207 42.73 0.78 31.92
CA ILE A 207 43.22 2.18 31.96
C ILE A 207 44.72 2.27 31.62
N GLU A 208 45.54 1.26 31.95
CA GLU A 208 46.92 1.19 31.46
C GLU A 208 47.05 0.65 30.02
N GLY A 209 46.10 -0.18 29.56
CA GLY A 209 46.10 -0.72 28.19
C GLY A 209 45.52 0.19 27.10
N SER A 210 44.82 1.28 27.46
CA SER A 210 44.00 2.04 26.49
C SER A 210 44.59 3.37 26.01
N VAL A 211 45.76 3.78 26.52
CA VAL A 211 46.46 5.02 26.11
C VAL A 211 47.67 4.78 25.20
N GLN A 212 48.28 3.57 25.20
CA GLN A 212 49.41 3.27 24.32
C GLN A 212 49.02 2.57 23.00
N GLY A 213 47.87 1.89 22.93
CA GLY A 213 47.45 1.12 21.74
C GLY A 213 46.61 1.89 20.71
N ARG A 214 45.91 2.96 21.13
CA ARG A 214 44.92 3.64 20.26
C ARG A 214 45.48 4.75 19.35
N MET A 215 46.79 5.00 19.39
CA MET A 215 47.45 5.96 18.51
C MET A 215 48.27 5.29 17.38
N GLN A 216 48.49 3.97 17.42
CA GLN A 216 49.16 3.22 16.34
C GLN A 216 48.20 2.56 15.33
N GLU A 217 46.95 2.23 15.70
CA GLU A 217 46.00 1.62 14.74
C GLU A 217 45.35 2.63 13.76
N ILE A 218 45.41 3.93 14.04
CA ILE A 218 44.77 4.95 13.18
C ILE A 218 45.69 5.40 12.02
N GLU A 219 46.99 5.08 12.04
CA GLU A 219 47.89 5.37 10.90
C GLU A 219 48.01 4.21 9.89
N GLU A 220 47.72 2.96 10.27
CA GLU A 220 47.85 1.80 9.36
C GLU A 220 46.57 1.47 8.58
N ALA A 221 45.37 1.68 9.14
CA ALA A 221 44.11 1.36 8.45
C ALA A 221 43.72 2.35 7.32
N GLY A 222 44.38 3.50 7.23
CA GLY A 222 44.08 4.55 6.23
C GLY A 222 44.85 4.45 4.91
N ARG A 223 45.83 3.54 4.81
CA ARG A 223 46.71 3.40 3.63
C ARG A 223 46.29 2.27 2.67
N ASP A 224 45.72 1.18 3.16
CA ASP A 224 45.42 0.02 2.31
C ASP A 224 44.14 0.16 1.45
N MET A 225 43.11 0.87 1.91
CA MET A 225 41.89 1.06 1.10
C MET A 225 42.10 1.99 -0.11
N ARG A 226 43.01 2.96 -0.04
CA ARG A 226 43.31 3.84 -1.20
C ARG A 226 44.25 3.18 -2.20
N ALA A 227 45.09 2.24 -1.76
CA ALA A 227 46.01 1.50 -2.62
C ALA A 227 45.28 0.49 -3.52
N SER A 228 44.29 -0.25 -2.98
CA SER A 228 43.50 -1.23 -3.74
C SER A 228 42.64 -0.58 -4.81
N SER A 229 41.92 0.52 -4.49
CA SER A 229 41.11 1.25 -5.48
C SER A 229 41.96 1.86 -6.60
N ARG A 230 43.19 2.32 -6.29
CA ARG A 230 44.08 2.91 -7.32
C ARG A 230 44.75 1.85 -8.21
N LEU A 231 44.98 0.65 -7.69
CA LEU A 231 45.52 -0.48 -8.46
C LEU A 231 44.49 -1.05 -9.45
N GLU A 232 43.20 -1.03 -9.09
CA GLU A 232 42.11 -1.41 -9.99
C GLU A 232 41.90 -0.39 -11.11
N GLU A 233 41.97 0.91 -10.80
CA GLU A 233 41.93 1.98 -11.81
C GLU A 233 43.09 1.87 -12.82
N ILE A 234 44.33 1.65 -12.35
CA ILE A 234 45.50 1.51 -13.23
C ILE A 234 45.40 0.26 -14.11
N ARG A 235 44.81 -0.83 -13.61
CA ARG A 235 44.58 -2.05 -14.42
C ARG A 235 43.51 -1.82 -15.49
N ALA A 236 42.44 -1.10 -15.17
CA ALA A 236 41.41 -0.73 -16.13
C ALA A 236 41.95 0.19 -17.24
N GLU A 237 42.81 1.15 -16.89
CA GLU A 237 43.48 2.02 -17.86
C GLU A 237 44.47 1.26 -18.77
N LEU A 238 45.20 0.28 -18.24
CA LEU A 238 46.13 -0.56 -19.02
C LEU A 238 45.42 -1.55 -19.95
N ASP A 239 44.27 -2.10 -19.55
CA ASP A 239 43.47 -2.99 -20.42
C ASP A 239 42.72 -2.21 -21.51
N ALA A 240 42.31 -0.97 -21.23
CA ALA A 240 41.78 -0.06 -22.23
C ALA A 240 42.85 0.35 -23.27
N ALA A 241 44.09 0.58 -22.83
CA ALA A 241 45.22 0.87 -23.72
C ALA A 241 45.67 -0.34 -24.57
N LYS A 242 45.43 -1.58 -24.10
CA LYS A 242 45.72 -2.81 -24.87
C LYS A 242 44.63 -3.24 -25.84
N LYS A 243 43.37 -2.83 -25.63
CA LYS A 243 42.25 -3.15 -26.51
C LYS A 243 42.11 -2.23 -27.74
N ASN A 244 43.02 -1.26 -27.91
CA ASN A 244 43.01 -0.37 -29.06
C ASN A 244 44.43 -0.16 -29.64
N PRO A 245 45.03 -1.16 -30.34
CA PRO A 245 46.31 -0.98 -31.02
C PRO A 245 46.18 -0.51 -32.49
N GLU A 246 45.06 0.09 -32.91
CA GLU A 246 44.90 0.55 -34.30
C GLU A 246 44.26 1.93 -34.40
N LEU A 247 44.98 2.96 -33.97
CA LEU A 247 44.89 4.31 -34.53
C LEU A 247 46.26 5.01 -34.37
N GLU A 248 47.29 4.50 -35.04
CA GLU A 248 48.40 5.33 -35.57
C GLU A 248 49.40 4.47 -36.37
N LYS A 249 49.72 4.96 -37.58
CA LYS A 249 50.52 4.38 -38.68
C LYS A 249 49.67 3.50 -39.61
N GLY A 250 49.40 3.84 -40.86
CA GLY A 250 50.10 4.73 -41.78
C GLY A 250 50.25 3.96 -43.10
N GLU A 251 49.77 4.58 -44.20
CA GLU A 251 49.88 4.18 -45.62
C GLU A 251 48.97 3.05 -46.14
#